data_AF-A0A7G2DT16-F1
#
_entry.id   AF-A0A7G2DT16-F1
#
_cell.length_a   1.000
_cell.length_b   1.000
_cell.length_c   1.000
_cell.angle_alpha   90.00
_cell.angle_beta   90.00
_cell.angle_gamma   90.00
#
_symmetry.space_group_name_H-M   'P 1'
#
loop_
_entity.id
_entity.type
_entity.pdbx_description
1 polymer ?
#
loop_
_entity_poly.entity_id
_entity_poly.type
_entity_poly.pdbx_seq_one_letter_code
_entity_poly.pdbx_strand_id
1 'polypeptide(L)'
;MLDWPPENPFEHSKLLNYYELQEDNDWIRLYLELAVATTNRGTIRDLDDLSNLKIIQVAIDTTPQDVDLVFNRTYFAIVYIQYKDSCEARVGKDVDRVAIVRRAFDEQRGCFSLVGKTLRLPKE
;
A
#
# COMPACT_ATOMS: atom_id res chain seq x y z
N MET A 1 1.29 -15.69 -1.13
CA MET A 1 0.55 -14.61 -1.83
C MET A 1 0.34 -13.51 -0.80
N LEU A 2 0.48 -12.23 -1.14
CA LEU A 2 0.22 -11.14 -0.17
C LEU A 2 -1.29 -11.01 -0.07
N ASP A 3 -1.94 -11.33 1.04
CA ASP A 3 -3.40 -11.35 1.14
C ASP A 3 -3.94 -10.38 2.19
N TRP A 4 -5.25 -10.09 2.11
CA TRP A 4 -5.91 -9.29 3.12
C TRP A 4 -5.84 -10.04 4.46
N PRO A 5 -5.41 -9.38 5.56
CA PRO A 5 -5.34 -10.04 6.85
C PRO A 5 -6.74 -10.46 7.33
N PRO A 6 -6.83 -11.51 8.18
CA PRO A 6 -8.10 -11.97 8.72
C PRO A 6 -8.78 -10.94 9.62
N GLU A 7 -8.00 -10.11 10.30
CA GLU A 7 -8.47 -8.97 11.09
C GLU A 7 -8.27 -7.65 10.32
N ASN A 8 -9.14 -6.67 10.56
CA ASN A 8 -9.03 -5.37 9.92
C ASN A 8 -7.69 -4.69 10.31
N PRO A 9 -6.77 -4.44 9.35
CA PRO A 9 -5.48 -3.87 9.68
C PRO A 9 -5.61 -2.44 10.20
N PHE A 10 -6.72 -1.77 9.91
CA PHE A 10 -7.01 -0.43 10.41
C PHE A 10 -7.55 -0.42 11.85
N GLU A 11 -7.77 -1.57 12.50
CA GLU A 11 -8.20 -1.62 13.91
C GLU A 11 -7.04 -1.95 14.86
N HIS A 12 -6.07 -2.73 14.41
CA HIS A 12 -5.04 -3.32 15.29
C HIS A 12 -3.60 -2.86 15.03
N SER A 13 -3.34 -2.15 13.93
CA SER A 13 -1.99 -1.67 13.58
C SER A 13 -1.74 -0.22 14.00
N LYS A 14 -0.50 0.27 13.84
CA LYS A 14 -0.22 1.69 14.01
C LYS A 14 -0.91 2.47 12.88
N LEU A 15 -2.05 3.06 13.22
CA LEU A 15 -2.80 3.95 12.36
C LEU A 15 -2.07 5.29 12.23
N LEU A 16 -1.88 5.72 10.99
CA LEU A 16 -1.50 7.09 10.67
C LEU A 16 -2.74 7.83 10.16
N ASN A 17 -3.04 8.97 10.78
CA ASN A 17 -4.14 9.84 10.36
C ASN A 17 -3.68 10.80 9.23
N TYR A 18 -4.65 11.44 8.57
CA TYR A 18 -4.36 12.34 7.45
C TYR A 18 -3.37 13.47 7.78
N TYR A 19 -3.39 14.02 9.00
CA TYR A 19 -2.48 15.09 9.41
C TYR A 19 -1.04 14.59 9.57
N GLU A 20 -0.87 13.40 10.14
CA GLU A 20 0.44 12.74 10.22
C GLU A 20 0.98 12.40 8.84
N LEU A 21 0.10 12.13 7.87
CA LEU A 21 0.44 11.89 6.47
C LEU A 21 0.86 13.16 5.69
N GLN A 22 0.58 14.36 6.18
CA GLN A 22 0.93 15.60 5.47
C GLN A 22 2.37 16.07 5.71
N GLU A 23 3.02 15.71 6.81
CA GLU A 23 4.30 16.34 7.18
C GLU A 23 5.57 15.67 6.63
N ASP A 24 5.59 14.39 6.22
CA ASP A 24 6.82 13.76 5.68
C ASP A 24 6.59 12.34 5.08
N ASN A 25 5.42 12.13 4.44
CA ASN A 25 4.99 10.79 4.02
C ASN A 25 4.98 10.56 2.51
N ASP A 26 5.87 11.23 1.78
CA ASP A 26 6.09 11.05 0.34
C ASP A 26 6.36 9.58 -0.04
N TRP A 27 7.01 8.82 0.86
CA TRP A 27 7.28 7.41 0.66
C TRP A 27 5.99 6.55 0.65
N ILE A 28 4.95 6.93 1.41
CA ILE A 28 3.66 6.23 1.41
C ILE A 28 2.96 6.47 0.07
N ARG A 29 2.98 7.72 -0.39
CA ARG A 29 2.45 8.08 -1.71
C ARG A 29 3.17 7.31 -2.81
N LEU A 30 4.51 7.26 -2.78
CA LEU A 30 5.31 6.48 -3.71
C LEU A 30 4.91 4.99 -3.71
N TYR A 31 4.70 4.39 -2.54
CA TYR A 31 4.31 2.99 -2.43
C TYR A 31 2.92 2.73 -3.03
N LEU A 32 1.98 3.63 -2.81
CA LEU A 32 0.65 3.57 -3.41
C LEU A 32 0.72 3.67 -4.94
N GLU A 33 1.43 4.69 -5.44
CA GLU A 33 1.61 4.93 -6.87
C GLU A 33 2.24 3.72 -7.57
N LEU A 34 3.29 3.14 -6.97
CA LEU A 34 3.92 1.92 -7.49
C LEU A 34 2.95 0.73 -7.51
N ALA A 35 2.19 0.49 -6.43
CA ALA A 35 1.23 -0.62 -6.37
C ALA A 35 0.11 -0.49 -7.41
N VAL A 36 -0.37 0.73 -7.65
CA VAL A 36 -1.35 1.04 -8.70
C VAL A 36 -0.72 0.85 -10.08
N ALA A 37 0.47 1.39 -10.32
CA ALA A 37 1.21 1.27 -11.58
C ALA A 37 1.47 -0.18 -11.98
N THR A 38 1.88 -1.03 -11.03
CA THR A 38 2.14 -2.44 -11.31
C THR A 38 0.87 -3.24 -11.56
N THR A 39 -0.24 -2.90 -10.90
CA THR A 39 -1.52 -3.60 -11.09
C THR A 39 -2.21 -3.19 -12.40
N ASN A 40 -2.04 -1.94 -12.84
CA ASN A 40 -2.77 -1.31 -13.94
C ASN A 40 -1.88 -0.93 -15.12
N ARG A 41 -0.81 -1.71 -15.34
CA ARG A 41 0.30 -1.44 -16.27
C ARG A 41 -0.11 -1.16 -17.72
N GLY A 42 -1.29 -1.63 -18.16
CA GLY A 42 -1.82 -1.41 -19.51
C GLY A 42 -2.80 -0.24 -19.64
N THR A 43 -3.25 0.33 -18.52
CA THR A 43 -4.25 1.42 -18.49
C THR A 43 -3.69 2.77 -18.08
N ILE A 44 -2.52 2.79 -17.44
CA ILE A 44 -1.85 4.03 -17.04
C ILE A 44 -1.00 4.49 -18.22
N ARG A 45 -1.29 5.69 -18.73
CA ARG A 45 -0.60 6.27 -19.88
C ARG A 45 0.41 7.31 -19.44
N ASP A 46 0.08 8.08 -18.41
CA ASP A 46 0.92 9.16 -17.87
C ASP A 46 0.92 9.16 -16.34
N LEU A 47 1.93 9.80 -15.72
CA LEU A 47 1.98 9.98 -14.27
C LEU A 47 0.81 10.83 -13.73
N ASP A 48 0.24 11.70 -14.57
CA ASP A 48 -0.94 12.49 -14.22
C ASP A 48 -2.15 11.61 -13.88
N ASP A 49 -2.23 10.39 -14.42
CA ASP A 49 -3.28 9.43 -14.06
C ASP A 49 -3.22 9.02 -12.57
N LEU A 50 -2.06 9.14 -11.92
CA LEU A 50 -1.84 8.80 -10.52
C LEU A 50 -2.11 9.99 -9.56
N SER A 51 -2.22 11.21 -10.09
CA SER A 51 -2.54 12.41 -9.28
C SER A 51 -3.93 12.35 -8.62
N ASN A 52 -4.83 11.56 -9.21
CA ASN A 52 -6.21 11.33 -8.77
C ASN A 52 -6.34 10.44 -7.52
N LEU A 53 -5.23 9.91 -7.01
CA LEU A 53 -5.23 9.04 -5.85
C LEU A 53 -5.31 9.86 -4.56
N LYS A 54 -6.37 9.64 -3.76
CA LYS A 54 -6.55 10.29 -2.46
C LYS A 54 -6.41 9.29 -1.34
N ILE A 55 -5.32 9.42 -0.56
CA ILE A 55 -5.10 8.60 0.64
C ILE A 55 -6.11 9.00 1.72
N ILE A 56 -6.74 7.99 2.34
CA ILE A 56 -7.74 8.15 3.40
C ILE A 56 -7.15 7.76 4.75
N GLN A 57 -6.57 6.56 4.83
CA GLN A 57 -6.03 6.00 6.06
C GLN A 57 -4.85 5.09 5.75
N VAL A 58 -3.87 5.05 6.64
CA VAL A 58 -2.72 4.15 6.53
C VAL A 58 -2.54 3.38 7.82
N ALA A 59 -2.25 2.10 7.64
CA ALA A 59 -1.96 1.15 8.70
C ALA A 59 -0.59 0.53 8.42
N ILE A 60 0.30 0.50 9.41
CA ILE A 60 1.63 -0.11 9.28
C ILE A 60 1.76 -1.26 10.28
N ASP A 61 2.00 -2.45 9.75
CA ASP A 61 2.29 -3.65 10.52
C ASP A 61 3.78 -3.99 10.40
N THR A 62 4.50 -3.89 11.53
CA THR A 62 5.93 -4.21 11.66
C THR A 62 6.17 -5.55 12.37
N THR A 63 5.11 -6.26 12.77
CA THR A 63 5.19 -7.57 13.44
C THR A 63 4.32 -8.63 12.76
N PRO A 64 4.47 -8.85 11.44
CA PRO A 64 3.65 -9.85 10.76
C PRO A 64 4.06 -11.24 11.23
N GLN A 65 3.06 -12.09 11.48
CA GLN A 65 3.26 -13.42 12.06
C GLN A 65 3.92 -14.40 11.07
N ASP A 66 3.83 -14.15 9.76
CA ASP A 66 4.25 -15.03 8.65
C ASP A 66 5.45 -14.51 7.84
N VAL A 67 6.48 -13.99 8.52
CA VAL A 67 7.72 -13.61 7.83
C VAL A 67 8.76 -14.73 7.86
N ASP A 68 9.13 -15.18 6.67
CA ASP A 68 10.32 -16.00 6.44
C ASP A 68 11.50 -15.39 7.20
N LEU A 69 12.14 -16.20 8.05
CA LEU A 69 13.24 -15.82 8.94
C LEU A 69 14.48 -15.27 8.19
N VAL A 70 14.45 -15.29 6.86
CA VAL A 70 15.50 -14.80 5.96
C VAL A 70 15.61 -13.27 5.99
N PHE A 71 14.52 -12.55 6.25
CA PHE A 71 14.54 -11.09 6.36
C PHE A 71 14.69 -10.68 7.82
N ASN A 72 15.62 -9.76 8.10
CA ASN A 72 15.71 -9.14 9.42
C ASN A 72 14.36 -8.43 9.71
N ARG A 73 13.64 -8.91 10.74
CA ARG A 73 12.31 -8.41 11.11
C ARG A 73 12.29 -6.88 11.30
N THR A 74 13.42 -6.31 11.67
CA THR A 74 13.61 -4.86 11.88
C THR A 74 13.24 -4.01 10.66
N TYR A 75 13.47 -4.51 9.44
CA TYR A 75 13.23 -3.75 8.21
C TYR A 75 12.07 -4.29 7.37
N PHE A 76 11.31 -5.22 7.95
CA PHE A 76 10.10 -5.74 7.34
C PHE A 76 8.89 -4.91 7.79
N ALA A 77 8.04 -4.50 6.85
CA ALA A 77 6.73 -3.97 7.19
C ALA A 77 5.70 -4.26 6.09
N ILE A 78 4.44 -4.44 6.50
CA ILE A 78 3.29 -4.38 5.60
C ILE A 78 2.61 -3.04 5.82
N VAL A 79 2.38 -2.33 4.73
CA VAL A 79 1.72 -1.03 4.70
C VAL A 79 0.40 -1.22 3.99
N TYR A 80 -0.69 -0.96 4.71
CA TYR A 80 -2.05 -0.98 4.20
C TYR A 80 -2.47 0.47 3.97
N ILE A 81 -2.85 0.79 2.74
CA ILE A 81 -3.18 2.16 2.34
C ILE A 81 -4.60 2.14 1.81
N GLN A 82 -5.55 2.68 2.57
CA GLN A 82 -6.89 2.93 2.09
C GLN A 82 -6.88 4.22 1.26
N TYR A 83 -7.42 4.16 0.05
CA TYR A 83 -7.44 5.30 -0.86
C TYR A 83 -8.69 5.31 -1.73
N LYS A 84 -9.02 6.50 -2.23
CA LYS A 84 -9.98 6.70 -3.31
C LYS A 84 -9.24 6.87 -4.62
N ASP A 85 -9.79 6.26 -5.66
CA ASP A 85 -9.34 6.42 -7.03
C ASP A 85 -10.49 6.97 -7.86
N SER A 86 -10.34 8.19 -8.34
CA SER A 86 -11.32 8.86 -9.18
C SER A 86 -11.03 8.72 -10.68
N CYS A 87 -10.00 7.97 -11.06
CA CYS A 87 -9.67 7.73 -12.46
C CYS A 87 -10.68 6.75 -13.09
N GLU A 88 -11.70 7.28 -13.77
CA GLU A 88 -12.77 6.47 -14.36
C GLU A 88 -12.26 5.42 -15.36
N ALA A 89 -11.22 5.76 -16.12
CA ALA A 89 -10.59 4.84 -17.06
C ALA A 89 -9.98 3.59 -16.37
N ARG A 90 -9.55 3.72 -15.12
CA ARG A 90 -8.93 2.63 -14.35
C ARG A 90 -9.93 1.87 -13.49
N VAL A 91 -10.89 2.58 -12.91
CA VAL A 91 -11.72 2.02 -11.84
C VAL A 91 -13.23 2.12 -12.07
N GLY A 92 -13.66 2.81 -13.12
CA GLY A 92 -15.05 3.23 -13.29
C GLY A 92 -15.42 4.30 -12.27
N LYS A 93 -16.62 4.22 -11.67
CA LYS A 93 -17.08 5.20 -10.69
C LYS A 93 -16.32 5.07 -9.37
N ASP A 94 -15.80 6.19 -8.85
CA ASP A 94 -15.14 6.40 -7.55
C ASP A 94 -15.23 5.19 -6.60
N VAL A 95 -14.15 4.41 -6.52
CA VAL A 95 -14.12 3.15 -5.75
C VAL A 95 -13.14 3.30 -4.59
N ASP A 96 -13.62 3.02 -3.37
CA ASP A 96 -12.75 2.81 -2.22
C ASP A 96 -11.90 1.55 -2.41
N ARG A 97 -10.59 1.71 -2.29
CA ARG A 97 -9.61 0.66 -2.55
C ARG A 97 -8.60 0.58 -1.41
N VAL A 98 -7.93 -0.56 -1.36
CA VAL A 98 -6.76 -0.73 -0.49
C VAL A 98 -5.57 -1.19 -1.32
N ALA A 99 -4.43 -0.54 -1.11
CA ALA A 99 -3.14 -1.07 -1.51
C ALA A 99 -2.51 -1.78 -0.32
N ILE A 100 -2.03 -3.00 -0.56
CA ILE A 100 -1.21 -3.74 0.41
C ILE A 100 0.20 -3.75 -0.14
N VAL A 101 1.14 -3.19 0.60
CA VAL A 101 2.53 -3.05 0.18
C VAL A 101 3.44 -3.65 1.23
N ARG A 102 4.16 -4.70 0.83
CA ARG A 102 5.20 -5.32 1.66
C ARG A 102 6.55 -4.71 1.30
N ARG A 103 7.24 -4.16 2.29
CA ARG A 103 8.65 -3.79 2.17
C ARG A 103 9.54 -4.72 2.99
N ALA A 104 10.70 -5.04 2.46
CA ALA A 104 11.74 -5.77 3.19
C ALA A 104 13.12 -5.33 2.69
N PHE A 105 14.06 -5.19 3.62
CA PHE A 105 15.47 -4.94 3.33
C PHE A 105 16.30 -6.17 3.72
N ASP A 106 17.02 -6.72 2.75
CA ASP A 106 18.02 -7.77 2.94
C ASP A 106 19.37 -7.10 3.16
N GLU A 107 19.82 -7.05 4.42
CA GLU A 107 21.11 -6.45 4.79
C GLU A 107 22.30 -7.22 4.22
N GLN A 108 22.20 -8.55 4.10
CA GLN A 108 23.28 -9.39 3.58
C GLN A 108 23.56 -9.08 2.12
N ARG A 109 22.50 -8.79 1.35
CA ARG A 109 22.59 -8.45 -0.08
C ARG A 109 22.56 -6.95 -0.36
N GLY A 110 22.31 -6.11 0.65
CA GLY A 110 22.05 -4.68 0.48
C GLY A 110 20.85 -4.39 -0.43
N CYS A 111 19.85 -5.26 -0.44
CA CYS A 111 18.75 -5.22 -1.40
C CYS A 111 17.44 -4.78 -0.73
N PHE A 112 16.81 -3.75 -1.29
CA PHE A 112 15.47 -3.32 -0.91
C PHE A 112 14.43 -3.93 -1.85
N SER A 113 13.40 -4.54 -1.29
CA SER A 113 12.31 -5.16 -2.04
C SER A 113 10.97 -4.54 -1.66
N LEU A 114 10.18 -4.24 -2.68
CA LEU A 114 8.81 -3.75 -2.56
C LEU A 114 7.89 -4.65 -3.38
N VAL A 115 6.88 -5.22 -2.74
CA VAL A 115 5.87 -6.05 -3.41
C VAL A 115 4.50 -5.50 -3.02
N GLY A 116 3.75 -5.02 -4.02
CA GLY A 116 2.45 -4.39 -3.81
C GLY A 116 1.35 -5.01 -4.67
N LYS A 117 0.12 -4.96 -4.17
CA LYS A 117 -1.09 -5.21 -4.97
C LYS A 117 -2.21 -4.27 -4.55
N THR A 118 -3.17 -4.04 -5.43
CA THR A 118 -4.38 -3.27 -5.12
C THR A 118 -5.61 -4.17 -5.09
N LEU A 119 -6.51 -3.89 -4.15
CA LEU A 119 -7.76 -4.60 -3.92
C LEU A 119 -8.91 -3.60 -3.90
N ARG A 120 -10.10 -4.06 -4.33
CA ARG A 120 -11.35 -3.34 -4.09
C ARG A 120 -11.83 -3.69 -2.68
N LEU A 121 -12.27 -2.70 -1.91
CA LEU A 121 -12.95 -2.98 -0.65
C LEU A 121 -14.33 -3.60 -0.95
N PRO A 122 -14.73 -4.68 -0.26
CA PRO A 122 -16.10 -5.14 -0.30
C PRO A 122 -17.01 -4.00 0.16
N LYS A 123 -18.13 -3.79 -0.53
CA LYS A 123 -19.22 -2.98 0.02
C LYS A 123 -19.89 -3.83 1.10
N GLU A 124 -20.00 -3.29 2.31
CA GLU A 124 -20.87 -3.84 3.36
C GLU A 124 -22.33 -3.92 2.88
#